data_AF-A0A949YPN1-F1
#
_entry.id   AF-A0A949YPN1-F1
#
_cell.length_a   1.000
_cell.length_b   1.000
_cell.length_c   1.000
_cell.angle_alpha   90.00
_cell.angle_beta   90.00
_cell.angle_gamma   90.00
#
_symmetry.space_group_name_H-M   'P 1'
#
loop_
_entity.id
_entity.type
_entity.pdbx_description
1 polymer ?
#
loop_
_entity_poly.entity_id
_entity_poly.type
_entity_poly.pdbx_seq_one_letter_code
_entity_poly.pdbx_strand_id
1 'polypeptide(L)'
;MATLEPVTVPLAFDDLDEIRERWIEIKRLPDRSLVTVIEILSPTNKTGSGRIEYLEKRKQWIRQPVNVVEIDLLLGGHRLPMRGLLPTGDYYAFVSRSNRRPNCDVYAWSIRRELPAIPIPLSIPDPDVLLDLRAVFAQTYDGAPYGESINYSAPLDLPLASEDRAWAEQQARAGAMEPRAGT
;
A
#
# COMPACT_ATOMS: atom_id res chain seq x y z
N MET A 1 44.23 16.93 35.27
CA MET A 1 43.51 16.52 34.04
C MET A 1 42.61 17.66 33.64
N ALA A 2 42.67 18.13 32.39
CA ALA A 2 41.76 19.17 31.92
C ALA A 2 40.40 18.52 31.62
N THR A 3 39.36 18.98 32.30
CA THR A 3 37.97 18.59 32.07
C THR A 3 37.26 19.70 31.31
N LEU A 4 36.53 19.33 30.26
CA LEU A 4 35.72 20.25 29.47
C LEU A 4 34.35 20.44 30.13
N GLU A 5 33.83 21.66 30.09
CA GLU A 5 32.47 21.97 30.52
C GLU A 5 31.48 21.71 29.37
N PRO A 6 30.36 20.99 29.62
CA PRO A 6 29.41 20.69 28.57
C PRO A 6 28.59 21.92 28.21
N VAL A 7 28.42 22.15 26.90
CA VAL A 7 27.47 23.12 26.36
C VAL A 7 26.25 22.35 25.85
N THR A 8 25.08 22.66 26.39
CA THR A 8 23.82 22.04 25.98
C THR A 8 23.29 22.75 24.74
N VAL A 9 23.21 22.04 23.63
CA VAL A 9 22.65 22.52 22.36
C VAL A 9 21.40 21.69 22.06
N PRO A 10 20.27 22.31 21.67
CA PRO A 10 19.10 21.57 21.23
C PRO A 10 19.42 20.68 20.03
N LEU A 11 18.94 19.44 20.06
CA LEU A 11 19.00 18.56 18.90
C LEU A 11 18.07 19.11 17.81
N ALA A 12 18.56 19.20 16.57
CA ALA A 12 17.74 19.50 15.41
C ALA A 12 16.87 18.27 15.09
N PHE A 13 15.64 18.27 15.59
CA PHE A 13 14.61 17.29 15.24
C PHE A 13 13.47 18.04 14.54
N ASP A 14 13.57 18.19 13.23
CA ASP A 14 12.49 18.79 12.43
C ASP A 14 11.41 17.75 12.05
N ASP A 15 11.68 16.44 12.21
CA ASP A 15 10.85 15.36 11.66
C ASP A 15 10.37 14.35 12.74
N LEU A 16 9.61 14.81 13.74
CA LEU A 16 8.84 13.93 14.64
C LEU A 16 7.37 13.80 14.24
N ASP A 17 7.05 14.03 12.97
CA ASP A 17 5.74 13.60 12.46
C ASP A 17 5.73 12.07 12.48
N GLU A 18 5.12 11.50 13.51
CA GLU A 18 4.84 10.07 13.62
C GLU A 18 3.92 9.70 12.46
N ILE A 19 4.50 9.28 11.32
CA ILE A 19 3.75 8.73 10.20
C ILE A 19 3.10 7.44 10.71
N ARG A 20 1.86 7.55 11.17
CA ARG A 20 1.06 6.40 11.59
C ARG A 20 0.67 5.60 10.37
N GLU A 21 1.45 4.56 10.08
CA GLU A 21 1.07 3.51 9.14
C GLU A 21 -0.16 2.77 9.71
N ARG A 22 -1.33 2.96 9.08
CA ARG A 22 -2.58 2.34 9.51
C ARG A 22 -2.83 1.07 8.70
N TRP A 23 -2.89 -0.07 9.39
CA TRP A 23 -3.41 -1.32 8.84
C TRP A 23 -4.84 -1.57 9.31
N ILE A 24 -5.55 -2.44 8.60
CA ILE A 24 -6.88 -2.90 9.01
C ILE A 24 -6.76 -4.29 9.63
N GLU A 25 -7.41 -4.47 10.78
CA GLU A 25 -7.54 -5.76 11.44
C GLU A 25 -8.97 -6.27 11.35
N ILE A 26 -9.12 -7.46 10.79
CA ILE A 26 -10.38 -8.22 10.84
C ILE A 26 -10.27 -9.18 12.02
N LYS A 27 -11.20 -9.06 12.97
CA LYS A 27 -11.24 -9.87 14.19
C LYS A 27 -12.53 -10.69 14.26
N ARG A 28 -12.43 -11.93 14.73
CA ARG A 28 -13.58 -12.77 15.04
C ARG A 28 -14.17 -12.35 16.38
N LEU A 29 -15.49 -12.31 16.47
CA LEU A 29 -16.20 -12.11 17.74
C LEU A 29 -16.65 -13.46 18.33
N PRO A 30 -16.79 -13.57 19.66
CA PRO A 30 -16.64 -12.49 20.66
C PRO A 30 -15.21 -12.29 21.18
N ASP A 31 -14.32 -13.27 21.00
CA ASP A 31 -12.99 -13.30 21.60
C ASP A 31 -12.00 -12.28 21.03
N ARG A 32 -12.37 -11.59 19.94
CA ARG A 32 -11.55 -10.60 19.22
C ARG A 32 -10.24 -11.18 18.69
N SER A 33 -10.22 -12.49 18.43
CA SER A 33 -9.08 -13.14 17.80
C SER A 33 -8.80 -12.55 16.42
N LEU A 34 -7.54 -12.24 16.13
CA LEU A 34 -7.12 -11.64 14.87
C LEU A 34 -7.22 -12.69 13.76
N VAL A 35 -7.96 -12.37 12.70
CA VAL A 35 -8.21 -13.25 11.56
C VAL A 35 -7.39 -12.82 10.36
N THR A 36 -7.41 -11.54 10.03
CA THR A 36 -6.74 -11.03 8.82
C THR A 36 -6.22 -9.62 9.05
N VAL A 37 -5.01 -9.38 8.58
CA VAL A 37 -4.43 -8.04 8.47
C VAL A 37 -4.45 -7.62 7.01
N ILE A 38 -4.91 -6.41 6.74
CA ILE A 38 -4.82 -5.76 5.43
C ILE A 38 -3.88 -4.57 5.57
N GLU A 39 -2.83 -4.56 4.76
CA GLU A 39 -1.85 -3.48 4.68
C GLU A 39 -1.85 -2.88 3.26
N ILE A 40 -1.91 -1.56 3.16
CA ILE A 40 -1.59 -0.84 1.92
C ILE A 40 -0.14 -0.35 2.05
N LEU A 41 0.73 -0.77 1.13
CA LEU A 41 2.14 -0.40 1.19
C LEU A 41 2.32 1.10 0.96
N SER A 42 3.10 1.73 1.83
CA SER A 42 3.57 3.10 1.69
C SER A 42 4.96 3.15 1.02
N PRO A 43 5.39 4.32 0.51
CA PRO A 43 6.74 4.48 -0.03
C PRO A 43 7.84 4.09 0.97
N THR A 44 7.67 4.41 2.26
CA THR A 44 8.61 4.06 3.33
C THR A 44 8.73 2.55 3.52
N ASN A 45 7.67 1.77 3.29
CA ASN A 45 7.74 0.31 3.35
C ASN A 45 8.62 -0.32 2.25
N LYS A 46 8.99 0.44 1.20
CA LYS A 46 9.70 -0.08 0.01
C LYS A 46 11.13 0.44 -0.14
N THR A 47 11.58 1.33 0.75
CA THR A 47 12.92 1.93 0.72
C THR A 47 13.49 2.14 2.13
N GLY A 48 14.81 2.33 2.24
CA GLY A 48 15.47 2.76 3.48
C GLY A 48 15.21 1.87 4.71
N SER A 49 15.20 2.52 5.89
CA SER A 49 14.93 1.89 7.19
C SER A 49 13.48 1.40 7.31
N GLY A 50 12.51 2.15 6.81
CA GLY A 50 11.09 1.79 6.85
C GLY A 50 10.80 0.44 6.17
N ARG A 51 11.55 0.09 5.12
CA ARG A 51 11.47 -1.24 4.52
C ARG A 51 11.96 -2.35 5.45
N ILE A 52 13.04 -2.12 6.17
CA ILE A 52 13.59 -3.10 7.12
C ILE A 52 12.57 -3.38 8.21
N GLU A 53 12.02 -2.32 8.80
CA GLU A 53 10.97 -2.38 9.81
C GLU A 53 9.72 -3.08 9.29
N TYR A 54 9.27 -2.72 8.09
CA TYR A 54 8.13 -3.36 7.44
C TYR A 54 8.35 -4.86 7.25
N LEU A 55 9.53 -5.28 6.78
CA LEU A 55 9.81 -6.69 6.57
C LEU A 55 9.89 -7.49 7.88
N GLU A 56 10.35 -6.88 8.98
CA GLU A 56 10.28 -7.51 10.29
C GLU A 56 8.83 -7.63 10.78
N LYS A 57 8.02 -6.57 10.66
CA LYS A 57 6.56 -6.59 10.93
C LYS A 57 5.86 -7.70 10.13
N ARG A 58 6.14 -7.77 8.82
CA ARG A 58 5.63 -8.80 7.91
C ARG A 58 6.01 -10.22 8.37
N LYS A 59 7.26 -10.44 8.79
CA LYS A 59 7.70 -11.74 9.33
C LYS A 59 6.93 -12.13 10.60
N GLN A 60 6.61 -11.16 11.47
CA GLN A 60 5.84 -11.42 12.68
C GLN A 60 4.43 -11.89 12.34
N TRP A 61 3.74 -11.24 11.40
CA TRP A 61 2.40 -11.69 10.96
C TRP A 61 2.44 -13.06 10.28
N ILE A 62 3.42 -13.31 9.41
CA ILE A 62 3.56 -14.60 8.70
C ILE A 62 3.84 -15.78 9.64
N ARG A 63 4.36 -15.52 10.86
CA ARG A 63 4.58 -16.56 11.88
C ARG A 63 3.34 -16.88 12.71
N GLN A 64 2.30 -16.05 12.65
CA GLN A 64 1.05 -16.22 13.40
C GLN A 64 -0.02 -16.89 12.54
N PRO A 65 -1.04 -17.55 13.12
CA PRO A 65 -2.14 -18.17 12.37
C PRO A 65 -3.16 -17.16 11.77
N VAL A 66 -2.67 -15.98 11.35
CA VAL A 66 -3.45 -14.84 10.83
C VAL A 66 -3.25 -14.74 9.33
N ASN A 67 -4.29 -14.46 8.53
CA ASN A 67 -4.12 -14.18 7.10
C ASN A 67 -3.51 -12.79 6.88
N VAL A 68 -2.71 -12.62 5.83
CA VAL A 68 -2.07 -11.33 5.51
C VAL A 68 -2.42 -10.96 4.08
N VAL A 69 -2.99 -9.78 3.91
CA VAL A 69 -3.28 -9.17 2.60
C VAL A 69 -2.44 -7.90 2.47
N GLU A 70 -1.55 -7.85 1.49
CA GLU A 70 -0.67 -6.68 1.24
C GLU A 70 -1.00 -6.11 -0.13
N ILE A 71 -1.33 -4.83 -0.22
CA ILE A 71 -1.71 -4.14 -1.47
C ILE A 71 -0.61 -3.15 -1.83
N ASP A 72 0.07 -3.37 -2.96
CA ASP A 72 1.15 -2.54 -3.49
C ASP A 72 0.66 -1.77 -4.72
N LEU A 73 0.23 -0.52 -4.50
CA LEU A 73 -0.17 0.42 -5.56
C LEU A 73 1.00 1.35 -5.97
N LEU A 74 2.23 1.03 -5.58
CA LEU A 74 3.39 1.89 -5.79
C LEU A 74 4.24 1.38 -6.95
N LEU A 75 4.53 2.27 -7.90
CA LEU A 75 5.38 1.95 -9.06
C LEU A 75 6.87 1.91 -8.70
N GLY A 76 7.27 2.73 -7.72
CA GLY A 76 8.65 2.82 -7.25
C GLY A 76 8.96 1.94 -6.04
N GLY A 77 10.25 1.93 -5.67
CA GLY A 77 10.77 1.17 -4.54
C GLY A 77 10.93 -0.33 -4.82
N HIS A 78 11.39 -1.06 -3.81
CA HIS A 78 11.63 -2.49 -3.94
C HIS A 78 10.34 -3.28 -3.74
N ARG A 79 10.09 -4.27 -4.61
CA ARG A 79 8.99 -5.22 -4.42
C ARG A 79 9.20 -6.08 -3.16
N LEU A 80 8.10 -6.61 -2.63
CA LEU A 80 8.14 -7.52 -1.48
C LEU A 80 8.96 -8.78 -1.83
N PRO A 81 9.77 -9.30 -0.89
CA PRO A 81 10.54 -10.50 -1.14
C PRO A 81 9.62 -11.71 -1.27
N MET A 82 9.73 -12.43 -2.39
CA MET A 82 8.99 -13.65 -2.71
C MET A 82 9.95 -14.76 -3.13
N ARG A 83 9.55 -16.02 -2.91
CA ARG A 83 10.28 -17.18 -3.46
C ARG A 83 9.77 -17.43 -4.88
N GLY A 84 10.39 -16.78 -5.86
CA GLY A 84 10.03 -16.90 -7.27
C GLY A 84 9.87 -15.54 -7.96
N LEU A 85 9.67 -15.58 -9.27
CA LEU A 85 9.37 -14.39 -10.06
C LEU A 85 7.91 -13.98 -9.84
N LEU A 86 7.68 -12.67 -9.72
CA LEU A 86 6.33 -12.12 -9.72
C LEU A 86 5.74 -12.23 -11.14
N PRO A 87 4.42 -12.46 -11.26
CA PRO A 87 3.73 -12.27 -12.53
C PRO A 87 3.92 -10.82 -13.02
N THR A 88 3.91 -10.60 -14.33
CA THR A 88 4.04 -9.27 -14.90
C THR A 88 2.91 -8.34 -14.43
N GLY A 89 3.27 -7.17 -13.92
CA GLY A 89 2.33 -6.12 -13.52
C GLY A 89 3.02 -4.92 -12.87
N ASP A 90 2.27 -3.83 -12.77
CA ASP A 90 2.71 -2.57 -12.16
C ASP A 90 2.28 -2.49 -10.69
N TYR A 91 1.11 -3.05 -10.40
CA TYR A 91 0.47 -3.11 -9.10
C TYR A 91 0.22 -4.56 -8.70
N TYR A 92 0.20 -4.79 -7.38
CA TYR A 92 0.08 -6.12 -6.83
C TYR A 92 -0.84 -6.18 -5.61
N ALA A 93 -1.52 -7.30 -5.43
CA ALA A 93 -2.08 -7.70 -4.15
C ALA A 93 -1.57 -9.10 -3.79
N PHE A 94 -1.07 -9.25 -2.57
CA PHE A 94 -0.52 -10.50 -2.03
C PHE A 94 -1.49 -11.03 -0.99
N VAL A 95 -2.06 -12.22 -1.22
CA VAL A 95 -3.01 -12.85 -0.29
C VAL A 95 -2.38 -14.12 0.29
N SER A 96 -1.80 -13.99 1.48
CA SER A 96 -1.22 -15.10 2.26
C SER A 96 -2.23 -15.62 3.28
N ARG A 97 -2.89 -16.73 2.95
CA ARG A 97 -3.78 -17.44 3.88
C ARG A 97 -2.96 -18.27 4.86
N SER A 98 -3.23 -18.15 6.16
CA SER A 98 -2.42 -18.80 7.20
C SER A 98 -2.36 -20.32 7.03
N ASN A 99 -3.46 -20.93 6.61
CA ASN A 99 -3.60 -22.37 6.38
C ASN A 99 -3.00 -22.87 5.05
N ARG A 100 -2.58 -21.99 4.13
CA ARG A 100 -1.98 -22.36 2.82
C ARG A 100 -0.50 -22.01 2.73
N ARG A 101 0.10 -21.52 3.82
CA ARG A 101 1.54 -21.21 3.86
C ARG A 101 2.38 -22.45 3.57
N PRO A 102 3.52 -22.32 2.86
CA PRO A 102 4.21 -21.07 2.50
C PRO A 102 3.70 -20.38 1.23
N ASN A 103 2.60 -20.86 0.62
CA ASN A 103 2.09 -20.27 -0.63
C ASN A 103 1.38 -18.93 -0.38
N CYS A 104 1.41 -18.08 -1.40
CA CYS A 104 0.74 -16.78 -1.43
C CYS A 104 0.11 -16.61 -2.82
N ASP A 105 -1.16 -16.25 -2.87
CA ASP A 105 -1.81 -15.93 -4.14
C ASP A 105 -1.44 -14.48 -4.50
N VAL A 106 -0.90 -14.26 -5.70
CA VAL A 106 -0.44 -12.94 -6.17
C VAL A 106 -1.32 -12.48 -7.31
N TYR A 107 -2.03 -11.38 -7.10
CA TYR A 107 -2.79 -10.68 -8.12
C TYR A 107 -1.94 -9.56 -8.66
N ALA A 108 -1.75 -9.49 -9.97
CA ALA A 108 -0.99 -8.43 -10.63
C ALA A 108 -1.81 -7.78 -11.73
N TRP A 109 -1.69 -6.47 -11.88
CA TRP A 109 -2.35 -5.73 -12.96
C TRP A 109 -1.49 -4.54 -13.40
N SER A 110 -1.73 -4.08 -14.63
CA SER A 110 -1.05 -2.93 -15.19
C SER A 110 -1.71 -1.63 -14.78
N ILE A 111 -0.98 -0.53 -14.90
CA ILE A 111 -1.48 0.84 -14.69
C ILE A 111 -2.66 1.18 -15.61
N ARG A 112 -2.76 0.52 -16.76
CA ARG A 112 -3.83 0.73 -17.75
C ARG A 112 -5.13 0.01 -17.40
N ARG A 113 -5.12 -0.85 -16.39
CA ARG A 113 -6.30 -1.61 -15.97
C ARG A 113 -6.98 -0.92 -14.80
N GLU A 114 -8.30 -0.96 -14.78
CA GLU A 114 -9.08 -0.55 -13.60
C GLU A 114 -8.68 -1.35 -12.36
N LEU A 115 -8.82 -0.72 -11.18
CA LEU A 115 -8.54 -1.35 -9.89
C LEU A 115 -9.45 -2.59 -9.70
N PRO A 116 -8.89 -3.79 -9.45
CA PRO A 116 -9.67 -5.01 -9.33
C PRO A 116 -10.28 -5.16 -7.94
N ALA A 117 -11.30 -6.01 -7.82
CA ALA A 117 -11.72 -6.53 -6.52
C ALA A 117 -10.73 -7.62 -6.04
N ILE A 118 -10.35 -7.56 -4.76
CA ILE A 118 -9.37 -8.48 -4.14
C ILE A 118 -10.07 -9.32 -3.06
N PRO A 119 -9.85 -10.66 -3.02
CA PRO A 119 -10.42 -11.47 -1.96
C PRO A 119 -9.71 -11.25 -0.63
N ILE A 120 -10.52 -10.98 0.39
CA ILE A 120 -10.10 -10.86 1.78
C ILE A 120 -10.51 -12.13 2.51
N PRO A 121 -9.55 -13.01 2.83
CA PRO A 121 -9.86 -14.29 3.46
C PRO A 121 -10.37 -14.08 4.88
N LEU A 122 -11.38 -14.83 5.27
CA LEU A 122 -11.85 -14.89 6.66
C LEU A 122 -11.35 -16.18 7.32
N SER A 123 -11.88 -16.48 8.50
CA SER A 123 -11.59 -17.73 9.18
C SER A 123 -12.53 -18.82 8.64
N ILE A 124 -11.98 -20.00 8.39
CA ILE A 124 -12.79 -21.17 7.96
C ILE A 124 -13.93 -21.43 8.97
N PRO A 125 -15.14 -21.77 8.49
CA PRO A 125 -15.53 -22.03 7.09
C PRO A 125 -16.04 -20.80 6.32
N ASP A 126 -15.91 -19.59 6.88
CA ASP A 126 -16.43 -18.37 6.28
C ASP A 126 -15.71 -18.10 4.93
N PRO A 127 -16.46 -17.84 3.84
CA PRO A 127 -15.85 -17.57 2.53
C PRO A 127 -15.13 -16.22 2.52
N ASP A 128 -14.23 -16.05 1.55
CA ASP A 128 -13.57 -14.76 1.31
C ASP A 128 -14.61 -13.68 0.98
N VAL A 129 -14.39 -12.47 1.49
CA VAL A 129 -15.16 -11.27 1.12
C VAL A 129 -14.39 -10.50 0.06
N LEU A 130 -15.04 -10.08 -1.01
CA LEU A 130 -14.39 -9.27 -2.05
C LEU A 130 -14.32 -7.80 -1.62
N LEU A 131 -13.11 -7.26 -1.56
CA LEU A 131 -12.85 -5.83 -1.40
C LEU A 131 -12.76 -5.18 -2.76
N ASP A 132 -13.75 -4.37 -3.12
CA ASP A 132 -13.75 -3.59 -4.37
C ASP A 132 -12.81 -2.38 -4.23
N LEU A 133 -11.58 -2.51 -4.76
CA LEU A 133 -10.60 -1.44 -4.68
C LEU A 133 -11.00 -0.20 -5.48
N ARG A 134 -11.79 -0.36 -6.56
CA ARG A 134 -12.27 0.78 -7.36
C ARG A 134 -13.25 1.61 -6.55
N ALA A 135 -14.22 0.96 -5.91
CA ALA A 135 -15.20 1.64 -5.06
C ALA A 135 -14.54 2.34 -3.86
N VAL A 136 -13.61 1.66 -3.17
CA VAL A 136 -12.87 2.23 -2.02
C VAL A 136 -12.02 3.42 -2.45
N PHE A 137 -11.33 3.32 -3.59
CA PHE A 137 -10.53 4.41 -4.13
C PHE A 137 -11.41 5.62 -4.47
N ALA A 138 -12.51 5.42 -5.20
CA ALA A 138 -13.43 6.50 -5.57
C ALA A 138 -13.99 7.21 -4.32
N GLN A 139 -14.49 6.45 -3.34
CA GLN A 139 -15.02 7.02 -2.10
C GLN A 139 -13.96 7.84 -1.34
N THR A 140 -12.72 7.35 -1.28
CA THR A 140 -11.63 8.06 -0.59
C THR A 140 -11.21 9.31 -1.36
N TYR A 141 -11.16 9.22 -2.68
CA TYR A 141 -10.76 10.31 -3.56
C TYR A 141 -11.79 11.44 -3.56
N ASP A 142 -13.08 11.12 -3.64
CA ASP A 142 -14.19 12.08 -3.64
C ASP A 142 -14.40 12.71 -2.25
N GLY A 143 -13.98 12.04 -1.19
CA GLY A 143 -14.09 12.51 0.19
C GLY A 143 -13.08 13.59 0.59
N ALA A 144 -12.14 13.97 -0.28
CA ALA A 144 -11.09 14.95 0.00
C ALA A 144 -10.75 15.78 -1.26
N PRO A 145 -10.12 16.96 -1.12
CA PRO A 145 -9.84 17.84 -2.26
C PRO A 145 -8.64 17.36 -3.10
N TYR A 146 -8.50 16.06 -3.34
CA TYR A 146 -7.43 15.49 -4.17
C TYR A 146 -7.52 15.95 -5.63
N GLY A 147 -8.73 16.19 -6.14
CA GLY A 147 -8.95 16.77 -7.47
C GLY A 147 -8.29 18.11 -7.69
N GLU A 148 -8.30 18.96 -6.67
CA GLU A 148 -7.80 20.33 -6.74
C GLU A 148 -6.35 20.43 -6.27
N SER A 149 -5.93 19.56 -5.35
CA SER A 149 -4.58 19.57 -4.79
C SER A 149 -3.54 18.85 -5.65
N ILE A 150 -3.95 17.98 -6.57
CA ILE A 150 -3.04 17.24 -7.44
C ILE A 150 -2.95 17.93 -8.81
N ASN A 151 -1.74 18.35 -9.18
CA ASN A 151 -1.49 18.92 -10.51
C ASN A 151 -1.36 17.82 -11.57
N TYR A 152 -2.49 17.42 -12.16
CA TYR A 152 -2.56 16.43 -13.24
C TYR A 152 -1.92 16.87 -14.58
N SER A 153 -1.50 18.13 -14.69
CA SER A 153 -0.79 18.64 -15.87
C SER A 153 0.73 18.59 -15.74
N ALA A 154 1.25 18.34 -14.53
CA ALA A 154 2.68 18.21 -14.31
C ALA A 154 3.24 16.96 -15.01
N PRO A 155 4.50 17.01 -15.50
CA PRO A 155 5.18 15.82 -16.00
C PRO A 155 5.24 14.73 -14.91
N LEU A 156 4.95 13.48 -15.29
CA LEU A 156 5.09 12.37 -14.35
C LEU A 156 6.59 12.06 -14.17
N ASP A 157 7.06 12.01 -12.93
CA ASP A 157 8.39 11.50 -12.57
C ASP A 157 8.27 10.14 -11.86
N LEU A 158 7.75 9.16 -12.61
CA LEU A 158 7.53 7.79 -12.13
C LEU A 158 8.36 6.80 -12.95
N PRO A 159 8.73 5.63 -12.41
CA PRO A 159 9.50 4.61 -13.12
C PRO A 159 8.62 3.81 -14.09
N LEU A 160 8.03 4.50 -15.07
CA LEU A 160 7.17 3.94 -16.12
C LEU A 160 7.91 3.86 -17.45
N ALA A 161 7.58 2.82 -18.24
CA ALA A 161 7.93 2.76 -19.65
C ALA A 161 7.35 3.95 -20.41
N SER A 162 8.00 4.39 -21.50
CA SER A 162 7.61 5.60 -22.22
C SER A 162 6.15 5.56 -22.73
N GLU A 163 5.68 4.39 -23.17
CA GLU A 163 4.30 4.22 -23.62
C GLU A 163 3.28 4.34 -22.48
N ASP A 164 3.58 3.76 -21.31
CA ASP A 164 2.70 3.84 -20.14
C ASP A 164 2.68 5.25 -19.56
N ARG A 165 3.81 5.97 -19.60
CA ARG A 165 3.87 7.38 -19.22
C ARG A 165 3.00 8.23 -20.14
N ALA A 166 3.17 8.08 -21.46
CA ALA A 166 2.38 8.82 -22.43
C ALA A 166 0.87 8.55 -22.27
N TRP A 167 0.50 7.28 -22.06
CA TRP A 167 -0.88 6.90 -21.76
C TRP A 167 -1.39 7.56 -20.48
N ALA A 168 -0.64 7.50 -19.38
CA ALA A 168 -1.05 8.05 -18.09
C ALA A 168 -1.21 9.58 -18.14
N GLU A 169 -0.29 10.28 -18.79
CA GLU A 169 -0.39 11.74 -18.99
C GLU A 169 -1.59 12.11 -19.87
N GLN A 170 -1.91 11.29 -20.88
CA GLN A 170 -3.10 11.50 -21.70
C GLN A 170 -4.39 11.33 -20.87
N GLN A 171 -4.48 10.28 -20.04
CA GLN A 171 -5.62 10.06 -19.16
C GLN A 171 -5.79 11.20 -18.14
N ALA A 172 -4.69 11.65 -17.55
CA ALA A 172 -4.69 12.75 -16.58
C ALA A 172 -5.23 14.06 -17.19
N ARG A 173 -4.83 14.38 -18.42
CA ARG A 173 -5.35 15.56 -19.16
C ARG A 173 -6.83 15.42 -19.52
N ALA A 174 -7.26 14.24 -19.96
CA ALA A 174 -8.66 14.00 -20.30
C ALA A 174 -9.57 14.13 -19.06
N GLY A 175 -9.18 13.55 -17.94
CA GLY A 175 -9.93 13.63 -16.67
C GLY A 175 -9.96 15.04 -16.05
N ALA A 176 -8.98 15.90 -16.38
CA ALA A 176 -8.99 17.30 -15.97
C ALA A 176 -9.95 18.18 -16.82
N MET A 177 -10.33 17.73 -18.01
CA MET A 177 -11.21 18.48 -18.93
C MET A 177 -12.70 18.12 -18.80
N GLU A 178 -13.06 17.02 -18.14
CA GLU A 178 -14.46 16.70 -17.87
C GLU A 178 -15.01 17.59 -16.73
N PRO A 179 -16.14 18.30 -16.95
CA PRO A 179 -16.78 19.05 -15.88
C PRO A 179 -17.28 18.04 -14.83
N ARG A 180 -16.70 18.10 -13.64
CA ARG A 180 -17.14 17.28 -12.52
C ARG A 180 -18.56 17.73 -12.15
N ALA A 181 -19.54 16.83 -12.30
CA ALA A 181 -20.91 17.09 -11.92
C ALA A 181 -20.92 17.49 -10.44
N GLY A 182 -21.25 18.77 -10.18
CA GLY A 182 -21.34 19.30 -8.83
C GLY A 182 -22.37 18.52 -8.02
N THR A 183 -22.04 18.28 -6.76
CA THR A 183 -23.02 17.96 -5.73
C THR A 183 -23.08 19.12 -4.76
#